data_AF-A0A7Z9N5N1-F1
#
_entry.id   AF-A0A7Z9N5N1-F1
#
_cell.length_a   1.000
_cell.length_b   1.000
_cell.length_c   1.000
_cell.angle_alpha   90.00
_cell.angle_beta   90.00
_cell.angle_gamma   90.00
#
_symmetry.space_group_name_H-M   'P 1'
#
loop_
_entity.id
_entity.type
_entity.pdbx_description
1 polymer ?
#
loop_
_entity_poly.entity_id
_entity_poly.type
_entity_poly.pdbx_seq_one_letter_code
_entity_poly.pdbx_strand_id
1 'polypeptide(L)'
;MKKIIYCLLLPFFLMQCEDEPDSEAQEQESGCGLDTLFNREVGGAGDTDGYDIVRLDDCSYVGVGKRSSRPWIMKIDEAGNELWTRVFEEVPIPQGNYGSGHQSATALDATTDGGFILCTSVSTNHPSYNSTGYVIKTDSMGVTEWITELPSNRTHHGKDIIQTTEGDYVVVGTWFVSSAETSQKSAFMARYSESGSLSWIEHYGGACDEDVFNAVI
;
A
#
# COMPACT_ATOMS: atom_id res chain seq x y z
N MET A 1 17.34 88.05 52.21
CA MET A 1 17.14 87.24 50.99
C MET A 1 18.08 86.05 51.04
N LYS A 2 17.62 84.89 51.55
CA LYS A 2 18.39 83.64 51.63
C LYS A 2 17.74 82.65 50.64
N LYS A 3 18.48 82.17 49.64
CA LYS A 3 18.02 81.14 48.70
C LYS A 3 18.42 79.78 49.25
N ILE A 4 17.42 78.94 49.53
CA ILE A 4 17.56 77.54 49.94
C ILE A 4 17.50 76.70 48.67
N ILE A 5 18.49 75.83 48.47
CA ILE A 5 18.58 74.87 47.36
C ILE A 5 18.07 73.53 47.88
N TYR A 6 16.98 73.02 47.30
CA TYR A 6 16.46 71.68 47.58
C TYR A 6 16.96 70.70 46.51
N CYS A 7 17.68 69.66 46.95
CA CYS A 7 18.02 68.48 46.16
C CYS A 7 16.76 67.63 45.92
N LEU A 8 16.36 67.47 44.67
CA LEU A 8 15.31 66.53 44.24
C LEU A 8 15.98 65.20 43.84
N LEU A 9 15.83 64.19 44.69
CA LEU A 9 16.13 62.79 44.40
C LEU A 9 14.94 62.20 43.61
N LEU A 10 15.17 61.83 42.35
CA LEU A 10 14.22 61.06 41.54
C LEU A 10 14.37 59.56 41.85
N PRO A 11 13.29 58.83 42.15
CA PRO A 11 13.34 57.38 42.28
C PRO A 11 13.43 56.75 40.88
N PHE A 12 14.50 55.99 40.65
CA PHE A 12 14.68 55.17 39.44
C PHE A 12 13.76 53.95 39.57
N PHE A 13 12.59 54.01 38.91
CA PHE A 13 11.67 52.87 38.81
C PHE A 13 12.33 51.80 37.93
N LEU A 14 12.63 50.64 38.50
CA LEU A 14 13.02 49.44 37.76
C LEU A 14 11.79 48.98 36.96
N MET A 15 11.83 49.21 35.66
CA MET A 15 10.89 48.66 34.69
C MET A 15 11.21 47.16 34.58
N GLN A 16 10.45 46.32 35.28
CA GLN A 16 10.46 44.88 35.02
C GLN A 16 9.76 44.66 33.68
N CYS A 17 10.47 44.08 32.71
CA CYS A 17 9.86 43.41 31.57
C CYS A 17 9.01 42.27 32.14
N GLU A 18 7.70 42.37 32.02
CA GLU A 18 6.86 41.17 32.00
C GLU A 18 7.13 40.53 30.65
N ASP A 19 7.90 39.43 30.67
CA ASP A 19 8.01 38.54 29.52
C ASP A 19 6.59 38.00 29.26
N GLU A 20 6.01 38.36 28.11
CA GLU A 20 4.79 37.67 27.65
C GLU A 20 5.13 36.19 27.52
N PRO A 21 4.29 35.26 28.00
CA PRO A 21 4.53 33.85 27.78
C PRO A 21 4.50 33.62 26.27
N ASP A 22 5.67 33.29 25.71
CA ASP A 22 5.80 32.77 24.36
C ASP A 22 4.70 31.74 24.15
N SER A 23 3.84 31.96 23.15
CA SER A 23 2.83 30.99 22.79
C SER A 23 3.56 29.72 22.37
N GLU A 24 3.62 28.74 23.28
CA GLU A 24 4.06 27.39 22.96
C GLU A 24 3.18 26.90 21.80
N ALA A 25 3.72 26.99 20.58
CA ALA A 25 3.22 26.18 19.49
C ALA A 25 3.40 24.74 19.97
N GLN A 26 2.29 24.11 20.35
CA GLN A 26 2.28 22.69 20.63
C GLN A 26 2.67 22.00 19.33
N GLU A 27 3.95 21.69 19.19
CA GLU A 27 4.40 20.65 18.28
C GLU A 27 3.63 19.41 18.71
N GLN A 28 2.61 19.09 17.94
CA GLN A 28 1.90 17.84 18.06
C GLN A 28 2.91 16.77 17.70
N GLU A 29 3.66 16.29 18.70
CA GLU A 29 4.51 15.12 18.55
C GLU A 29 3.63 14.06 17.89
N SER A 30 4.00 13.68 16.66
CA SER A 30 3.35 12.57 16.00
C SER A 30 3.43 11.42 16.97
N GLY A 31 2.29 10.90 17.44
CA GLY A 31 2.23 9.83 18.46
C GLY A 31 2.84 8.49 18.00
N CYS A 32 3.59 8.50 16.90
CA CYS A 32 4.40 7.41 16.40
C CYS A 32 5.77 7.44 17.07
N GLY A 33 6.37 6.27 17.27
CA GLY A 33 7.71 6.16 17.83
C GLY A 33 7.81 5.19 18.99
N LEU A 34 6.89 4.21 19.08
CA LEU A 34 7.17 3.02 19.89
C LEU A 34 8.54 2.45 19.51
N ASP A 35 9.40 2.25 20.50
CA ASP A 35 10.66 1.52 20.34
C ASP A 35 10.34 0.05 20.10
N THR A 36 10.24 -0.32 18.83
CA THR A 36 9.69 -1.60 18.37
C THR A 36 10.79 -2.63 18.15
N LEU A 37 11.44 -3.06 19.23
CA LEU A 37 12.27 -4.27 19.25
C LEU A 37 11.42 -5.51 19.62
N PHE A 38 10.47 -5.86 18.76
CA PHE A 38 9.65 -7.06 18.95
C PHE A 38 9.53 -7.87 17.66
N ASN A 39 9.21 -9.16 17.82
CA ASN A 39 8.67 -9.99 16.75
C ASN A 39 7.27 -10.43 17.18
N ARG A 40 6.34 -10.48 16.23
CA ARG A 40 4.99 -10.98 16.46
C ARG A 40 4.50 -11.73 15.24
N GLU A 41 3.93 -12.90 15.48
CA GLU A 41 3.23 -13.65 14.45
C GLU A 41 1.81 -13.11 14.32
N VAL A 42 1.40 -12.81 13.08
CA VAL A 42 0.09 -12.27 12.73
C VAL A 42 -0.51 -13.08 11.57
N GLY A 43 -1.84 -13.24 11.53
CA GLY A 43 -2.53 -14.09 10.53
C GLY A 43 -2.95 -15.49 11.02
N GLY A 44 -2.39 -15.98 12.13
CA GLY A 44 -2.76 -17.23 12.79
C GLY A 44 -2.26 -18.51 12.10
N ALA A 45 -2.61 -19.69 12.64
CA ALA A 45 -2.16 -20.98 12.13
C ALA A 45 -2.85 -21.33 10.79
N GLY A 46 -2.08 -21.46 9.70
CA GLY A 46 -2.57 -21.82 8.37
C GLY A 46 -1.59 -21.47 7.26
N ASP A 47 -2.01 -21.69 6.01
CA ASP A 47 -1.31 -21.30 4.78
C ASP A 47 -1.45 -19.78 4.55
N THR A 48 -0.76 -19.01 5.39
CA THR A 48 -0.72 -17.54 5.35
C THR A 48 0.68 -17.07 4.99
N ASP A 49 0.79 -16.30 3.90
CA ASP A 49 2.04 -15.70 3.44
C ASP A 49 1.84 -14.18 3.35
N GLY A 50 2.80 -13.38 3.83
CA GLY A 50 2.84 -11.94 3.61
C GLY A 50 3.72 -11.60 2.40
N TYR A 51 3.28 -10.68 1.55
CA TYR A 51 4.02 -10.26 0.36
C TYR A 51 4.45 -8.79 0.40
N ASP A 52 3.59 -7.91 0.91
CA ASP A 52 3.86 -6.47 0.92
C ASP A 52 3.20 -5.79 2.14
N ILE A 53 3.73 -4.63 2.54
CA ILE A 53 3.30 -3.85 3.70
C ILE A 53 3.52 -2.35 3.49
N VAL A 54 2.50 -1.54 3.78
CA VAL A 54 2.58 -0.07 3.82
C VAL A 54 2.40 0.44 5.23
N ARG A 55 3.10 1.51 5.58
CA ARG A 55 2.89 2.28 6.81
C ARG A 55 1.94 3.45 6.52
N LEU A 56 1.03 3.71 7.44
CA LEU A 56 0.08 4.83 7.37
C LEU A 56 0.47 5.97 8.32
N ASP A 57 -0.13 7.14 8.10
CA ASP A 57 0.13 8.36 8.90
C ASP A 57 -0.30 8.23 10.38
N ASP A 58 -1.24 7.33 10.67
CA ASP A 58 -1.69 6.99 12.02
C ASP A 58 -0.77 5.98 12.74
N CYS A 59 0.46 5.80 12.24
CA CYS A 59 1.48 4.87 12.74
C CYS A 59 1.13 3.38 12.58
N SER A 60 -0.04 3.07 12.03
CA SER A 60 -0.46 1.70 11.76
C SER A 60 0.18 1.18 10.47
N TYR A 61 0.03 -0.11 10.23
CA TYR A 61 0.52 -0.78 9.04
C TYR A 61 -0.59 -1.59 8.40
N VAL A 62 -0.58 -1.64 7.07
CA VAL A 62 -1.46 -2.49 6.28
C VAL A 62 -0.61 -3.44 5.45
N GLY A 63 -0.83 -4.73 5.63
CA GLY A 63 -0.11 -5.79 4.94
C GLY A 63 -1.03 -6.61 4.07
N VAL A 64 -0.49 -7.14 2.97
CA VAL A 64 -1.22 -8.03 2.07
C VAL A 64 -0.48 -9.33 1.85
N GLY A 65 -1.25 -10.31 1.42
CA GLY A 65 -0.79 -11.68 1.45
C GLY A 65 -1.70 -12.67 0.75
N LYS A 66 -1.49 -13.91 1.16
CA LYS A 66 -2.36 -15.04 0.94
C LYS A 66 -2.88 -15.54 2.26
N ARG A 67 -4.12 -15.98 2.31
CA ARG A 67 -4.66 -16.81 3.40
C ARG A 67 -5.56 -17.88 2.83
N SER A 68 -5.23 -19.15 3.09
CA SER A 68 -5.98 -20.30 2.54
C SER A 68 -6.14 -20.23 1.01
N SER A 69 -5.03 -19.94 0.32
CA SER A 69 -4.98 -19.82 -1.15
C SER A 69 -5.78 -18.66 -1.76
N ARG A 70 -6.18 -17.68 -0.95
CA ARG A 70 -6.97 -16.51 -1.37
C ARG A 70 -6.22 -15.21 -1.08
N PRO A 71 -6.41 -14.13 -1.87
CA PRO A 71 -5.87 -12.82 -1.55
C PRO A 71 -6.37 -12.34 -0.19
N TRP A 72 -5.47 -11.74 0.58
CA TRP A 72 -5.70 -11.38 1.97
C TRP A 72 -5.10 -10.01 2.28
N ILE A 73 -5.78 -9.23 3.11
CA ILE A 73 -5.32 -7.92 3.61
C ILE A 73 -5.55 -7.85 5.12
N MET A 74 -4.66 -7.16 5.81
CA MET A 74 -4.76 -6.92 7.25
C MET A 74 -4.28 -5.52 7.62
N LYS A 75 -4.77 -5.02 8.75
CA LYS A 75 -4.25 -3.81 9.40
C LYS A 75 -3.83 -4.12 10.82
N ILE A 76 -2.68 -3.60 11.22
CA ILE A 76 -2.11 -3.72 12.56
C ILE A 76 -1.75 -2.36 13.13
N ASP A 77 -1.80 -2.21 14.44
CA ASP A 77 -1.27 -1.03 15.12
C ASP A 77 0.27 -1.03 15.17
N GLU A 78 0.86 0.05 15.69
CA GLU A 78 2.31 0.19 15.80
C GLU A 78 2.97 -0.89 16.71
N ALA A 79 2.20 -1.49 17.62
CA ALA A 79 2.63 -2.59 18.48
C ALA A 79 2.39 -3.98 17.84
N GLY A 80 1.94 -4.04 16.58
CA GLY A 80 1.65 -5.26 15.85
C GLY A 80 0.37 -5.98 16.29
N ASN A 81 -0.53 -5.33 17.05
CA ASN A 81 -1.84 -5.90 17.34
C ASN A 81 -2.73 -5.81 16.10
N GLU A 82 -3.45 -6.88 15.80
CA GLU A 82 -4.43 -6.89 14.71
C GLU A 82 -5.59 -5.93 15.02
N LEU A 83 -5.81 -4.99 14.09
CA LEU A 83 -6.97 -4.09 14.11
C LEU A 83 -8.11 -4.69 13.29
N TRP A 84 -7.81 -5.18 12.09
CA TRP A 84 -8.76 -5.91 11.26
C TRP A 84 -8.08 -6.74 10.18
N THR A 85 -8.85 -7.65 9.58
CA THR A 85 -8.41 -8.45 8.45
C THR A 85 -9.55 -8.83 7.51
N ARG A 86 -9.25 -9.05 6.22
CA ARG A 86 -10.20 -9.48 5.18
C ARG A 86 -9.56 -10.50 4.24
N VAL A 87 -10.36 -11.48 3.83
CA VAL A 87 -10.04 -12.38 2.72
C VAL A 87 -10.96 -12.00 1.57
N PHE A 88 -10.41 -11.82 0.37
CA PHE A 88 -11.20 -11.46 -0.82
C PHE A 88 -11.85 -12.72 -1.41
N GLU A 89 -12.97 -13.13 -0.81
CA GLU A 89 -13.65 -14.37 -1.17
C GLU A 89 -14.37 -14.30 -2.52
N GLU A 90 -14.73 -13.08 -2.94
CA GLU A 90 -15.36 -12.74 -4.20
C GLU A 90 -14.46 -12.88 -5.43
N VAL A 91 -13.13 -12.99 -5.24
CA VAL A 91 -12.20 -13.29 -6.34
C VAL A 91 -12.44 -14.72 -6.83
N PRO A 92 -12.71 -14.94 -8.13
CA PRO A 92 -12.96 -16.26 -8.67
C PRO A 92 -11.78 -17.22 -8.44
N ILE A 93 -12.09 -18.41 -7.90
CA ILE A 93 -11.07 -19.44 -7.65
C ILE A 93 -10.62 -20.05 -8.99
N PRO A 94 -9.31 -20.04 -9.31
CA PRO A 94 -8.79 -20.66 -10.52
C PRO A 94 -9.12 -22.14 -10.55
N GLN A 95 -9.75 -22.63 -11.62
CA GLN A 95 -10.00 -24.05 -11.83
C GLN A 95 -9.05 -24.62 -12.88
N GLY A 96 -8.57 -25.85 -12.66
CA GLY A 96 -7.75 -26.56 -13.63
C GLY A 96 -7.77 -28.06 -13.39
N ASN A 97 -7.12 -28.80 -14.27
CA ASN A 97 -7.17 -30.28 -14.28
C ASN A 97 -6.54 -30.94 -13.05
N TYR A 98 -5.79 -30.18 -12.23
CA TYR A 98 -5.01 -30.68 -11.09
C TYR A 98 -5.43 -30.08 -9.74
N GLY A 99 -6.63 -29.49 -9.65
CA GLY A 99 -7.19 -28.93 -8.41
C GLY A 99 -7.52 -27.46 -8.53
N SER A 100 -7.70 -26.76 -7.40
CA SER A 100 -7.86 -25.30 -7.37
C SER A 100 -6.50 -24.60 -7.38
N GLY A 101 -6.36 -23.51 -8.15
CA GLY A 101 -5.17 -22.68 -8.13
C GLY A 101 -5.10 -21.80 -6.88
N HIS A 102 -3.92 -21.28 -6.58
CA HIS A 102 -3.69 -20.42 -5.41
C HIS A 102 -3.61 -18.98 -5.89
N GLN A 103 -4.25 -18.07 -5.18
CA GLN A 103 -4.21 -16.64 -5.46
C GLN A 103 -3.68 -15.87 -4.26
N SER A 104 -2.90 -14.83 -4.52
CA SER A 104 -2.28 -14.02 -3.48
C SER A 104 -2.33 -12.56 -3.90
N ALA A 105 -2.58 -11.65 -2.95
CA ALA A 105 -2.27 -10.25 -3.14
C ALA A 105 -0.75 -10.09 -3.03
N THR A 106 -0.14 -9.48 -4.03
CA THR A 106 1.33 -9.43 -4.18
C THR A 106 1.91 -8.07 -3.88
N ALA A 107 1.12 -7.01 -4.04
CA ALA A 107 1.51 -5.64 -3.73
C ALA A 107 0.28 -4.82 -3.35
N LEU A 108 0.53 -3.73 -2.62
CA LEU A 108 -0.49 -2.81 -2.16
C LEU A 108 0.02 -1.36 -2.19
N ASP A 109 -0.91 -0.42 -2.34
CA ASP A 109 -0.64 0.99 -2.11
C ASP A 109 -1.81 1.65 -1.38
N ALA A 110 -1.50 2.64 -0.53
CA ALA A 110 -2.50 3.43 0.16
C ALA A 110 -3.03 4.50 -0.80
N THR A 111 -4.34 4.63 -0.91
CA THR A 111 -4.95 5.56 -1.85
C THR A 111 -5.30 6.90 -1.18
N THR A 112 -5.32 7.98 -1.97
CA THR A 112 -5.57 9.36 -1.49
C THR A 112 -6.93 9.56 -0.83
N ASP A 113 -7.89 8.68 -1.11
CA ASP A 113 -9.22 8.64 -0.48
C ASP A 113 -9.22 7.90 0.88
N GLY A 114 -8.05 7.42 1.33
CA GLY A 114 -7.86 6.66 2.57
C GLY A 114 -8.08 5.16 2.43
N GLY A 115 -8.36 4.66 1.23
CA GLY A 115 -8.49 3.23 0.92
C GLY A 115 -7.17 2.55 0.54
N PHE A 116 -7.29 1.40 -0.13
CA PHE A 116 -6.14 0.62 -0.60
C PHE A 116 -6.37 0.09 -2.02
N ILE A 117 -5.32 0.10 -2.83
CA ILE A 117 -5.29 -0.58 -4.12
C ILE A 117 -4.31 -1.76 -4.05
N LEU A 118 -4.70 -2.89 -4.64
CA LEU A 118 -3.91 -4.12 -4.61
C LEU A 118 -3.85 -4.74 -6.01
N CYS A 119 -2.76 -5.45 -6.31
CA CYS A 119 -2.72 -6.39 -7.42
C CYS A 119 -2.53 -7.82 -6.91
N THR A 120 -3.01 -8.79 -7.69
CA THR A 120 -2.88 -10.20 -7.35
C THR A 120 -2.10 -10.98 -8.39
N SER A 121 -1.63 -12.14 -7.95
CA SER A 121 -1.00 -13.16 -8.80
C SER A 121 -1.62 -14.52 -8.50
N VAL A 122 -1.69 -15.36 -9.52
CA VAL A 122 -2.07 -16.76 -9.39
C VAL A 122 -0.79 -17.62 -9.35
N SER A 123 -0.59 -18.47 -8.35
CA SER A 123 0.43 -19.52 -8.45
C SER A 123 -0.10 -20.60 -9.38
N THR A 124 0.33 -20.58 -10.64
CA THR A 124 -0.01 -21.62 -11.60
C THR A 124 0.98 -22.77 -11.46
N ASN A 125 0.65 -23.72 -10.59
CA ASN A 125 1.40 -24.97 -10.48
C ASN A 125 1.32 -25.81 -11.79
N HIS A 126 0.52 -25.34 -12.77
CA HIS A 126 0.33 -25.98 -14.07
C HIS A 126 -0.14 -24.96 -15.13
N PRO A 127 0.34 -25.01 -16.38
CA PRO A 127 -0.09 -24.13 -17.48
C PRO A 127 -1.58 -24.26 -17.87
N SER A 128 -2.30 -25.25 -17.33
CA SER A 128 -3.73 -25.46 -17.61
C SER A 128 -4.65 -24.56 -16.79
N TYR A 129 -4.13 -23.85 -15.79
CA TYR A 129 -4.90 -22.88 -15.03
C TYR A 129 -5.08 -21.63 -15.89
N ASN A 130 -6.18 -21.57 -16.65
CA ASN A 130 -6.57 -20.36 -17.37
C ASN A 130 -7.16 -19.35 -16.38
N SER A 131 -6.30 -18.76 -15.56
CA SER A 131 -6.68 -17.75 -14.58
C SER A 131 -5.63 -16.67 -14.57
N THR A 132 -6.05 -15.42 -14.38
CA THR A 132 -5.23 -14.23 -14.38
C THR A 132 -5.33 -13.53 -13.02
N GLY A 133 -4.43 -12.60 -12.76
CA GLY A 133 -4.51 -11.73 -11.59
C GLY A 133 -5.63 -10.71 -11.70
N TYR A 134 -5.83 -9.98 -10.61
CA TYR A 134 -6.87 -8.98 -10.44
C TYR A 134 -6.26 -7.72 -9.84
N VAL A 135 -6.88 -6.59 -10.14
CA VAL A 135 -6.71 -5.33 -9.42
C VAL A 135 -7.92 -5.18 -8.50
N ILE A 136 -7.67 -4.90 -7.22
CA ILE A 136 -8.70 -4.81 -6.18
C ILE A 136 -8.56 -3.45 -5.51
N LYS A 137 -9.67 -2.71 -5.44
CA LYS A 137 -9.77 -1.47 -4.65
C LYS A 137 -10.63 -1.70 -3.44
N THR A 138 -10.22 -1.15 -2.31
CA THR A 138 -10.98 -1.18 -1.06
C THR A 138 -11.12 0.20 -0.44
N ASP A 139 -12.06 0.31 0.48
CA ASP A 139 -12.13 1.40 1.45
C ASP A 139 -11.05 1.26 2.54
N SER A 140 -11.04 2.20 3.49
CA SER A 140 -10.09 2.26 4.61
C SER A 140 -10.22 1.10 5.63
N MET A 141 -11.31 0.34 5.55
CA MET A 141 -11.60 -0.82 6.39
C MET A 141 -11.39 -2.15 5.66
N GLY A 142 -10.78 -2.09 4.47
CA GLY A 142 -10.51 -3.25 3.61
C GLY A 142 -11.76 -3.83 2.94
N VAL A 143 -12.89 -3.11 2.94
CA VAL A 143 -14.10 -3.55 2.24
C VAL A 143 -13.96 -3.24 0.75
N THR A 144 -14.19 -4.25 -0.07
CA THR A 144 -14.06 -4.16 -1.53
C THR A 144 -15.02 -3.13 -2.12
N GLU A 145 -14.46 -2.20 -2.88
CA GLU A 145 -15.22 -1.22 -3.69
C GLU A 145 -15.41 -1.75 -5.11
N TRP A 146 -14.33 -2.26 -5.71
CA TRP A 146 -14.38 -2.91 -7.01
C TRP A 146 -13.23 -3.90 -7.21
N ILE A 147 -13.43 -4.82 -8.15
CA ILE A 147 -12.45 -5.81 -8.60
C ILE A 147 -12.46 -5.82 -10.11
N THR A 148 -11.29 -5.67 -10.72
CA THR A 148 -11.11 -5.73 -12.16
C THR A 148 -10.08 -6.79 -12.51
N GLU A 149 -10.39 -7.61 -13.51
CA GLU A 149 -9.48 -8.62 -14.02
C GLU A 149 -8.28 -7.96 -14.74
N LEU A 150 -7.06 -8.47 -14.53
CA LEU A 150 -5.93 -8.16 -15.41
C LEU A 150 -6.21 -8.76 -16.80
N PRO A 151 -5.78 -8.14 -17.90
CA PRO A 151 -6.26 -8.49 -19.24
C PRO A 151 -6.16 -9.99 -19.55
N SER A 152 -7.25 -10.60 -20.01
CA SER A 152 -7.47 -12.06 -19.88
C SER A 152 -7.17 -12.90 -21.12
N ASN A 153 -6.36 -12.41 -22.07
CA ASN A 153 -5.94 -13.27 -23.19
C ASN A 153 -4.92 -14.34 -22.78
N ARG A 154 -4.23 -14.12 -21.64
CA ARG A 154 -3.37 -15.06 -20.91
C ARG A 154 -3.30 -14.67 -19.44
N THR A 155 -2.73 -15.55 -18.62
CA THR A 155 -2.45 -15.28 -17.21
C THR A 155 -1.48 -14.12 -17.07
N HIS A 156 -1.93 -13.01 -16.47
CA HIS A 156 -1.09 -11.93 -15.98
C HIS A 156 -0.88 -12.08 -14.47
N HIS A 157 0.32 -11.76 -14.02
CA HIS A 157 0.70 -11.77 -12.62
C HIS A 157 1.12 -10.36 -12.23
N GLY A 158 0.32 -9.69 -11.41
CA GLY A 158 0.69 -8.42 -10.81
C GLY A 158 1.89 -8.62 -9.87
N LYS A 159 2.89 -7.75 -9.99
CA LYS A 159 4.08 -7.72 -9.13
C LYS A 159 4.11 -6.52 -8.23
N ASP A 160 3.69 -5.37 -8.77
CA ASP A 160 3.63 -4.12 -8.03
C ASP A 160 2.52 -3.22 -8.58
N ILE A 161 2.01 -2.32 -7.73
CA ILE A 161 0.92 -1.40 -8.06
C ILE A 161 1.05 -0.11 -7.28
N ILE A 162 0.78 1.03 -7.93
CA ILE A 162 0.75 2.35 -7.29
C ILE A 162 -0.45 3.17 -7.74
N GLN A 163 -0.89 4.09 -6.89
CA GLN A 163 -1.74 5.20 -7.30
C GLN A 163 -0.90 6.36 -7.86
N THR A 164 -1.34 6.89 -9.00
CA THR A 164 -0.76 8.09 -9.62
C THR A 164 -1.29 9.35 -8.94
N THR A 165 -0.59 10.47 -9.11
CA THR A 165 -1.07 11.79 -8.65
C THR A 165 -2.39 12.23 -9.29
N GLU A 166 -2.79 11.60 -10.40
CA GLU A 166 -4.03 11.88 -11.12
C GLU A 166 -5.21 11.03 -10.59
N GLY A 167 -4.97 10.13 -9.63
CA GLY A 167 -5.97 9.24 -9.01
C GLY A 167 -6.10 7.87 -9.69
N ASP A 168 -5.55 7.71 -10.89
CA ASP A 168 -5.46 6.44 -11.62
C ASP A 168 -4.44 5.49 -10.98
N TYR A 169 -4.45 4.23 -11.40
CA TYR A 169 -3.56 3.19 -10.88
C TYR A 169 -2.67 2.64 -11.99
N VAL A 170 -1.40 2.38 -11.67
CA VAL A 170 -0.47 1.68 -12.58
C VAL A 170 -0.06 0.38 -11.93
N VAL A 171 -0.27 -0.72 -12.66
CA VAL A 171 0.16 -2.07 -12.25
C VAL A 171 1.21 -2.58 -13.22
N VAL A 172 2.22 -3.26 -12.67
CA VAL A 172 3.30 -3.87 -13.42
C VAL A 172 3.44 -5.34 -13.08
N GLY A 173 4.04 -6.10 -13.99
CA GLY A 173 4.35 -7.48 -13.72
C GLY A 173 4.79 -8.27 -14.94
N THR A 174 4.38 -9.53 -14.98
CA THR A 174 4.64 -10.45 -16.08
C THR A 174 3.37 -11.15 -16.52
N TRP A 175 3.33 -11.58 -17.78
CA TRP A 175 2.26 -12.44 -18.30
C TRP A 175 2.87 -13.71 -18.89
N PHE A 176 2.10 -14.80 -18.84
CA PHE A 176 2.59 -16.10 -19.26
C PHE A 176 2.83 -16.15 -20.77
N VAL A 177 4.09 -16.32 -21.16
CA VAL A 177 4.48 -16.71 -22.52
C VAL A 177 4.83 -18.19 -22.52
N SER A 178 4.27 -18.96 -23.46
CA SER A 178 4.75 -20.33 -23.63
C SER A 178 6.16 -20.30 -24.22
N SER A 179 7.05 -21.19 -23.77
CA SER A 179 8.42 -21.30 -24.30
C SER A 179 8.48 -21.63 -25.80
N ALA A 180 7.35 -21.98 -26.42
CA ALA A 180 7.22 -22.21 -27.86
C ALA A 180 6.97 -20.92 -28.68
N GLU A 181 6.63 -19.80 -28.03
CA GLU A 181 6.31 -18.53 -28.70
C GLU A 181 7.44 -17.53 -28.52
N THR A 182 8.45 -17.63 -29.38
CA THR A 182 9.74 -16.95 -29.27
C THR A 182 9.71 -15.44 -29.55
N SER A 183 8.55 -14.85 -29.88
CA SER A 183 8.43 -13.44 -30.27
C SER A 183 7.59 -12.58 -29.33
N GLN A 184 7.33 -13.05 -28.11
CA GLN A 184 6.45 -12.36 -27.16
C GLN A 184 7.21 -11.72 -26.01
N LYS A 185 6.71 -10.55 -25.64
CA LYS A 185 7.27 -9.65 -24.64
C LYS A 185 6.61 -9.90 -23.30
N SER A 186 7.32 -10.47 -22.33
CA SER A 186 6.74 -11.05 -21.11
C SER A 186 6.49 -10.06 -19.97
N ALA A 187 7.07 -8.85 -20.02
CA ALA A 187 6.79 -7.81 -19.03
C ALA A 187 5.60 -6.97 -19.48
N PHE A 188 4.73 -6.58 -18.55
CA PHE A 188 3.62 -5.67 -18.85
C PHE A 188 3.53 -4.52 -17.87
N MET A 189 2.94 -3.44 -18.36
CA MET A 189 2.49 -2.31 -17.57
C MET A 189 1.06 -1.98 -18.01
N ALA A 190 0.16 -1.78 -17.07
CA ALA A 190 -1.22 -1.40 -17.36
C ALA A 190 -1.64 -0.24 -16.47
N ARG A 191 -2.48 0.64 -17.03
CA ARG A 191 -3.09 1.74 -16.29
C ARG A 191 -4.59 1.54 -16.20
N TYR A 192 -5.11 1.72 -15.00
CA TYR A 192 -6.52 1.65 -14.68
C TYR A 192 -7.01 3.02 -14.21
N SER A 193 -8.22 3.39 -14.60
CA SER A 193 -8.87 4.58 -14.07
C SER A 193 -9.17 4.43 -12.58
N GLU A 194 -9.44 5.53 -11.89
CA GLU A 194 -9.93 5.54 -10.51
C GLU A 194 -11.13 4.58 -10.29
N SER A 195 -12.00 4.44 -11.29
CA SER A 195 -13.18 3.56 -11.29
C SER A 195 -12.88 2.10 -11.66
N GLY A 196 -11.60 1.72 -11.80
CA GLY A 196 -11.17 0.37 -12.13
C GLY A 196 -11.30 -0.02 -13.59
N SER A 197 -11.46 0.93 -14.53
CA SER A 197 -11.52 0.63 -15.97
C SER A 197 -10.12 0.64 -16.61
N LEU A 198 -9.79 -0.37 -17.42
CA LEU A 198 -8.51 -0.43 -18.11
C LEU A 198 -8.39 0.70 -19.14
N SER A 199 -7.40 1.57 -18.96
CA SER A 199 -7.07 2.66 -19.90
C SER A 199 -6.14 2.18 -21.00
N TRP A 200 -5.06 1.51 -20.64
CA TRP A 200 -4.11 0.91 -21.59
C TRP A 200 -3.33 -0.22 -20.93
N ILE A 201 -2.78 -1.08 -21.77
CA ILE A 201 -1.78 -2.09 -21.39
C ILE A 201 -0.71 -2.15 -22.48
N GLU A 202 0.54 -2.12 -22.04
CA GLU A 202 1.71 -2.17 -22.90
C GLU A 202 2.63 -3.33 -22.48
N HIS A 203 3.27 -3.95 -23.46
CA HIS A 203 4.15 -5.10 -23.26
C HIS A 203 5.59 -4.78 -23.67
N TYR A 204 6.53 -5.24 -22.86
CA TYR A 204 7.96 -4.92 -22.93
C TYR A 204 8.81 -6.17 -22.84
N GLY A 205 9.99 -6.11 -23.45
CA GLY A 205 10.95 -7.20 -23.44
C GLY A 205 11.49 -7.60 -24.81
N GLY A 206 12.37 -8.60 -24.80
CA GLY A 206 13.06 -9.18 -25.95
C GLY A 206 12.44 -10.47 -26.46
N ALA A 207 12.82 -10.87 -27.68
CA ALA A 207 12.54 -12.22 -28.18
C ALA A 207 13.38 -13.22 -27.36
N CYS A 208 12.72 -14.22 -26.77
CA CYS A 208 13.30 -15.29 -25.94
C CYS A 208 13.55 -14.97 -24.46
N ASP A 209 13.14 -13.82 -23.93
CA ASP A 209 13.35 -13.46 -22.52
C ASP A 209 12.05 -13.46 -21.70
N GLU A 210 12.12 -14.05 -20.50
CA GLU A 210 11.09 -13.94 -19.46
C GLU A 210 11.28 -12.61 -18.71
N ASP A 211 11.10 -11.50 -19.42
CA ASP A 211 11.17 -10.17 -18.84
C ASP A 211 10.03 -9.95 -17.84
N VAL A 212 10.34 -9.26 -16.74
CA VAL A 212 9.37 -8.90 -15.70
C VAL A 212 9.68 -7.52 -15.15
N PHE A 213 8.64 -6.71 -14.98
CA PHE A 213 8.74 -5.55 -14.10
C PHE A 213 8.42 -6.00 -12.67
N ASN A 214 9.37 -5.78 -11.75
CA ASN A 214 9.22 -6.18 -10.36
C ASN A 214 8.66 -5.06 -9.47
N ALA A 215 8.83 -3.80 -9.88
CA ALA A 215 8.42 -2.65 -9.07
C ALA A 215 8.03 -1.45 -9.96
N VAL A 216 7.17 -0.59 -9.44
CA VAL A 216 6.80 0.72 -9.97
C VAL A 216 6.87 1.73 -8.82
N ILE A 217 7.46 2.91 -9.08
CA ILE A 217 7.72 3.95 -8.08
C ILE A 217 7.36 5.34 -8.61
#